data_AF-A0A7C6QKX5-F1
#
_entry.id   AF-A0A7C6QKX5-F1
#
_cell.length_a   1.000
_cell.length_b   1.000
_cell.length_c   1.000
_cell.angle_alpha   90.00
_cell.angle_beta   90.00
_cell.angle_gamma   90.00
#
_symmetry.space_group_name_H-M   'P 1'
#
loop_
_entity.id
_entity.type
_entity.pdbx_description
1 polymer ?
#
loop_
_entity_poly.entity_id
_entity_poly.type
_entity_poly.pdbx_seq_one_letter_code
_entity_poly.pdbx_strand_id
1 'polypeptide(L)'
;MNDPKDTGVGSLFQLPNIFGLGRKKKEKPKSDSEEAEIFPLEKAKENWKTAISYYRSEQYDQAIIHFRESLEMLLRANCHGYISSKEKNLTTLAKKAFANIPAEIAAALKFINPHYTLVKSVYTAAFADEIYEKAKMVAAWVFSQSEYLKFDLDPK
;
A
#
# COMPACT_ATOMS: atom_id res chain seq x y z
N MET A 1 81.94 -14.06 -17.97
CA MET A 1 81.34 -14.72 -16.79
C MET A 1 80.12 -13.92 -16.40
N ASN A 2 79.00 -14.61 -16.20
CA ASN A 2 77.70 -14.17 -15.66
C ASN A 2 76.69 -13.54 -16.63
N ASP A 3 75.72 -14.36 -17.01
CA ASP A 3 74.31 -14.00 -17.17
C ASP A 3 73.76 -13.33 -15.89
N PRO A 4 72.65 -12.59 -16.02
CA PRO A 4 71.48 -12.97 -15.22
C PRO A 4 70.17 -13.00 -16.01
N LYS A 5 69.36 -14.00 -15.65
CA LYS A 5 67.94 -14.14 -15.96
C LYS A 5 67.10 -13.20 -15.08
N ASP A 6 66.15 -12.56 -15.74
CA ASP A 6 64.71 -12.53 -15.45
C ASP A 6 64.21 -12.15 -14.04
N THR A 7 63.40 -11.08 -13.96
CA THR A 7 62.00 -11.09 -13.50
C THR A 7 61.45 -9.67 -13.46
N GLY A 8 60.26 -9.50 -14.06
CA GLY A 8 59.62 -8.20 -14.25
C GLY A 8 58.89 -7.63 -13.04
N VAL A 9 58.76 -6.30 -13.02
CA VAL A 9 57.73 -5.53 -12.32
C VAL A 9 57.66 -4.15 -13.00
N GLY A 10 56.47 -3.56 -13.13
CA GLY A 10 56.36 -2.09 -13.08
C GLY A 10 55.91 -1.38 -14.34
N SER A 11 54.60 -1.41 -14.58
CA SER A 11 53.72 -0.23 -14.61
C SER A 11 54.20 1.10 -15.23
N LEU A 12 53.36 1.58 -16.17
CA LEU A 12 52.86 2.94 -16.32
C LEU A 12 53.74 4.02 -16.99
N PHE A 13 53.01 4.99 -17.58
CA PHE A 13 53.39 6.23 -18.30
C PHE A 13 53.48 6.05 -19.82
N GLN A 14 52.74 6.74 -20.68
CA GLN A 14 51.99 8.01 -20.60
C GLN A 14 50.96 8.07 -21.74
N LEU A 15 49.79 8.68 -21.53
CA LEU A 15 49.14 9.57 -22.51
C LEU A 15 48.21 10.59 -21.78
N PRO A 16 47.96 11.77 -22.40
CA PRO A 16 47.94 13.07 -21.72
C PRO A 16 46.58 13.58 -21.24
N ASN A 17 46.65 14.67 -20.47
CA ASN A 17 45.61 15.22 -19.62
C ASN A 17 44.88 16.41 -20.30
N ILE A 18 43.55 16.44 -20.12
CA ILE A 18 42.65 17.61 -19.94
C ILE A 18 42.07 18.30 -21.19
N PHE A 19 40.78 18.03 -21.45
CA PHE A 19 39.77 19.08 -21.59
C PHE A 19 38.49 18.69 -20.82
N GLY A 20 38.27 19.43 -19.72
CA GLY A 20 37.05 19.60 -18.92
C GLY A 20 35.90 18.58 -18.95
N LEU A 21 35.85 17.70 -17.95
CA LEU A 21 34.57 17.26 -17.36
C LEU A 21 34.69 17.25 -15.85
N GLY A 22 34.20 18.34 -15.25
CA GLY A 22 34.15 18.52 -13.81
C GLY A 22 33.46 17.34 -13.13
N ARG A 23 34.07 16.88 -12.04
CA ARG A 23 33.46 16.00 -11.05
C ARG A 23 32.13 16.61 -10.60
N LYS A 24 31.01 16.18 -11.18
CA LYS A 24 29.74 16.26 -10.47
C LYS A 24 29.82 15.21 -9.36
N LYS A 25 30.05 15.68 -8.12
CA LYS A 25 29.58 14.97 -6.93
C LYS A 25 28.17 14.50 -7.28
N LYS A 26 27.93 13.18 -7.30
CA LYS A 26 26.56 12.67 -7.21
C LYS A 26 26.07 13.12 -5.83
N GLU A 27 25.44 14.29 -5.80
CA GLU A 27 24.55 14.66 -4.72
C GLU A 27 23.62 13.47 -4.51
N LYS A 28 23.62 12.95 -3.28
CA LYS A 28 22.53 12.10 -2.82
C LYS A 28 21.24 12.86 -3.16
N PRO A 29 20.24 12.25 -3.80
CA PRO A 29 18.92 12.86 -3.80
C PRO A 29 18.50 12.90 -2.33
N LYS A 30 18.64 14.05 -1.70
CA LYS A 30 17.85 14.44 -0.55
C LYS A 30 16.69 15.24 -1.08
N SER A 31 15.62 14.51 -1.31
CA SER A 31 14.25 14.96 -1.11
C SER A 31 13.52 13.65 -0.78
N ASP A 32 13.02 13.37 0.43
CA ASP A 32 12.39 14.22 1.45
C ASP A 32 11.48 15.30 0.85
N SER A 33 10.95 15.06 -0.35
CA SER A 33 9.83 15.82 -0.88
C SER A 33 8.85 14.85 -1.49
N GLU A 34 7.64 14.87 -0.92
CA GLU A 34 6.43 14.31 -1.50
C GLU A 34 6.28 12.79 -1.33
N GLU A 35 6.24 12.31 -0.08
CA GLU A 35 5.11 11.42 0.23
C GLU A 35 3.87 12.26 -0.09
N ALA A 36 3.40 12.21 -1.34
CA ALA A 36 2.20 12.88 -1.79
C ALA A 36 1.16 12.70 -0.69
N GLU A 37 0.70 13.79 -0.07
CA GLU A 37 -0.19 13.74 1.10
C GLU A 37 -1.23 12.66 0.84
N ILE A 38 -1.01 11.49 1.45
CA ILE A 38 -1.90 10.37 1.25
C ILE A 38 -3.04 10.75 2.16
N PHE A 39 -4.04 11.40 1.59
CA PHE A 39 -5.32 11.66 2.21
C PHE A 39 -6.06 10.32 2.27
N PRO A 40 -5.93 9.55 3.38
CA PRO A 40 -6.32 8.14 3.36
C PRO A 40 -7.84 8.02 3.32
N LEU A 41 -8.58 8.99 3.88
CA LEU A 41 -10.03 9.02 3.80
C LEU A 41 -10.52 9.19 2.35
N GLU A 42 -9.89 10.08 1.59
CA GLU A 42 -10.20 10.37 0.20
C GLU A 42 -9.96 9.12 -0.66
N LYS A 43 -8.82 8.46 -0.47
CA LYS A 43 -8.54 7.17 -1.13
C LYS A 43 -9.51 6.08 -0.69
N ALA A 44 -9.93 6.04 0.57
CA ALA A 44 -10.92 5.09 1.04
C ALA A 44 -12.26 5.29 0.30
N LYS A 45 -12.70 6.54 0.15
CA LYS A 45 -13.92 6.91 -0.57
C LYS A 45 -13.84 6.56 -2.06
N GLU A 46 -12.72 6.87 -2.72
CA GLU A 46 -12.51 6.54 -4.14
C GLU A 46 -12.54 5.03 -4.38
N ASN A 47 -11.87 4.26 -3.53
CA ASN A 47 -11.90 2.80 -3.59
C ASN A 47 -13.30 2.25 -3.34
N TRP A 48 -14.04 2.80 -2.37
CA TRP A 48 -15.42 2.37 -2.12
C TRP A 48 -16.32 2.58 -3.34
N LYS A 49 -16.28 3.78 -3.93
CA LYS A 49 -17.05 4.10 -5.14
C LYS A 49 -16.68 3.17 -6.29
N THR A 50 -15.39 2.91 -6.45
CA THR A 50 -14.87 2.01 -7.50
C THR A 50 -15.32 0.56 -7.26
N ALA A 51 -15.29 0.09 -6.01
CA ALA A 51 -15.76 -1.24 -5.63
C ALA A 51 -17.24 -1.43 -6.00
N ILE A 52 -18.09 -0.45 -5.67
CA ILE A 52 -19.52 -0.47 -6.00
C ILE A 52 -19.74 -0.50 -7.53
N SER A 53 -18.95 0.26 -8.28
CA SER A 53 -19.02 0.25 -9.76
C SER A 53 -18.70 -1.13 -10.33
N TYR A 54 -17.65 -1.79 -9.83
CA TYR A 54 -17.29 -3.14 -10.27
C TYR A 54 -18.30 -4.18 -9.84
N TYR A 55 -18.81 -4.07 -8.61
CA TYR A 55 -19.84 -4.96 -8.06
C TYR A 55 -21.10 -4.94 -8.93
N ARG A 56 -21.58 -3.74 -9.29
CA ARG A 56 -22.74 -3.55 -10.20
C ARG A 56 -22.50 -4.03 -11.62
N SER A 57 -21.24 -4.05 -12.05
CA SER A 57 -20.84 -4.54 -13.37
C SER A 57 -20.45 -6.02 -13.36
N GLU A 58 -20.74 -6.73 -12.27
CA GLU A 58 -20.44 -8.15 -12.05
C GLU A 58 -18.94 -8.52 -12.15
N GLN A 59 -18.06 -7.52 -12.02
CA GLN A 59 -16.61 -7.71 -11.94
C GLN A 59 -16.21 -7.95 -10.48
N TYR A 60 -16.65 -9.10 -9.96
CA TYR A 60 -16.56 -9.42 -8.53
C TYR A 60 -15.13 -9.46 -7.99
N ASP A 61 -14.17 -9.91 -8.79
CA ASP A 61 -12.76 -9.94 -8.43
C ASP A 61 -12.20 -8.54 -8.15
N GLN A 62 -12.50 -7.57 -9.03
CA GLN A 62 -12.12 -6.18 -8.86
C GLN A 62 -12.88 -5.53 -7.69
N ALA A 63 -14.19 -5.81 -7.58
CA ALA A 63 -15.02 -5.26 -6.51
C ALA A 63 -14.45 -5.62 -5.12
N ILE A 64 -14.13 -6.89 -4.92
CA ILE A 64 -13.60 -7.41 -3.65
C ILE A 64 -12.28 -6.73 -3.28
N ILE A 65 -11.36 -6.59 -4.24
CA ILE A 65 -10.07 -5.92 -4.01
C ILE A 65 -10.30 -4.47 -3.59
N HIS A 66 -11.16 -3.74 -4.28
CA HIS A 66 -11.41 -2.33 -3.97
C HIS A 66 -12.17 -2.13 -2.64
N PHE A 67 -13.09 -3.02 -2.27
CA PHE A 67 -13.69 -2.99 -0.92
C PHE A 67 -12.62 -3.14 0.14
N ARG A 68 -11.71 -4.11 -0.05
CA ARG A 68 -10.62 -4.38 0.86
C ARG A 68 -9.63 -3.21 0.94
N GLU A 69 -9.27 -2.59 -0.18
CA GLU A 69 -8.39 -1.41 -0.24
C GLU A 69 -9.03 -0.18 0.40
N SER A 70 -10.34 0.00 0.23
CA SER A 70 -11.10 1.04 0.92
C SER A 70 -10.97 0.91 2.44
N LEU A 71 -11.16 -0.31 2.97
CA LEU A 71 -10.98 -0.57 4.41
C LEU A 71 -9.53 -0.35 4.86
N GLU A 72 -8.53 -0.71 4.05
CA GLU A 72 -7.13 -0.43 4.39
C GLU A 72 -6.92 1.07 4.62
N MET A 73 -7.34 1.88 3.65
CA MET A 73 -7.16 3.33 3.71
C MET A 73 -8.00 3.96 4.84
N LEU A 74 -9.21 3.46 5.07
CA LEU A 74 -10.07 3.91 6.15
C LEU A 74 -9.47 3.63 7.54
N LEU A 75 -8.89 2.45 7.74
CA LEU A 75 -8.20 2.10 8.99
C LEU A 75 -6.92 2.91 9.18
N ARG A 76 -6.16 3.18 8.09
CA ARG A 76 -5.01 4.08 8.14
C ARG A 76 -5.38 5.49 8.55
N ALA A 77 -6.51 6.02 8.06
CA ALA A 77 -7.02 7.35 8.44
C ALA A 77 -7.29 7.48 9.95
N ASN A 78 -7.53 6.37 10.65
CA ASN A 78 -7.81 6.32 12.08
C ASN A 78 -6.59 5.95 12.95
N CYS A 79 -5.46 5.62 12.36
CA CYS A 79 -4.26 5.29 13.11
C CYS A 79 -3.53 6.56 13.54
N HIS A 80 -3.09 6.59 14.81
CA HIS A 80 -2.24 7.66 15.32
C HIS A 80 -0.76 7.31 15.14
N GLY A 81 0.02 8.24 14.60
CA GLY A 81 1.47 8.08 14.40
C GLY A 81 1.86 7.35 13.12
N TYR A 82 3.12 6.96 13.03
CA TYR A 82 3.68 6.37 11.81
C TYR A 82 3.13 4.97 11.53
N ILE A 83 2.63 4.76 10.32
CA ILE A 83 2.30 3.45 9.78
C ILE A 83 3.21 3.19 8.58
N SER A 84 3.89 2.04 8.58
CA SER A 84 4.64 1.64 7.39
C SER A 84 3.73 1.52 6.18
N SER A 85 4.20 2.01 5.03
CA SER A 85 3.55 1.81 3.73
C SER A 85 3.45 0.32 3.34
N LYS A 86 4.23 -0.56 3.96
CA LYS A 86 4.21 -2.01 3.74
C LYS A 86 3.17 -2.75 4.59
N GLU A 87 2.66 -2.13 5.65
CA GLU A 87 1.66 -2.73 6.53
C GLU A 87 0.30 -2.71 5.85
N LYS A 88 -0.14 -3.84 5.30
CA LYS A 88 -1.45 -3.97 4.66
C LYS A 88 -2.44 -4.78 5.48
N ASN A 89 -2.03 -5.43 6.57
CA ASN A 89 -2.91 -6.34 7.29
C ASN A 89 -4.03 -5.56 7.99
N LEU A 90 -5.28 -5.82 7.60
CA LEU A 90 -6.45 -5.11 8.13
C LEU A 90 -6.62 -5.33 9.65
N THR A 91 -6.29 -6.53 10.15
CA THR A 91 -6.36 -6.82 11.59
C THR A 91 -5.29 -6.05 12.36
N THR A 92 -4.08 -5.93 11.82
CA THR A 92 -3.02 -5.13 12.44
C THR A 92 -3.34 -3.65 12.42
N LEU A 93 -3.84 -3.12 11.30
CA LEU A 93 -4.25 -1.72 11.16
C LEU A 93 -5.37 -1.38 12.14
N ALA A 94 -6.41 -2.22 12.25
CA ALA A 94 -7.50 -1.98 13.18
C ALA A 94 -7.04 -1.94 14.64
N LYS A 95 -6.11 -2.82 15.04
CA LYS A 95 -5.53 -2.81 16.39
C LYS A 95 -4.67 -1.58 16.69
N LYS A 96 -4.12 -0.94 15.66
CA LYS A 96 -3.38 0.33 15.79
C LYS A 96 -4.33 1.53 15.85
N ALA A 97 -5.45 1.47 15.15
CA ALA A 97 -6.46 2.52 15.12
C ALA A 97 -7.34 2.55 16.38
N PHE A 98 -7.71 1.38 16.90
CA PHE A 98 -8.75 1.26 17.93
C PHE A 98 -8.32 0.38 19.10
N ALA A 99 -8.61 0.82 20.32
CA ALA A 99 -8.32 0.07 21.53
C ALA A 99 -9.22 -1.17 21.70
N ASN A 100 -10.50 -1.04 21.37
CA ASN A 100 -11.51 -2.10 21.52
C ASN A 100 -12.20 -2.36 20.18
N ILE A 101 -12.06 -3.59 19.68
CA ILE A 101 -12.67 -4.02 18.41
C ILE A 101 -13.71 -5.09 18.74
N PRO A 102 -15.00 -4.89 18.40
CA PRO A 102 -16.02 -5.93 18.60
C PRO A 102 -15.65 -7.23 17.90
N ALA A 103 -16.03 -8.37 18.48
CA ALA A 103 -15.66 -9.69 17.95
C ALA A 103 -16.13 -9.92 16.50
N GLU A 104 -17.32 -9.43 16.17
CA GLU A 104 -17.89 -9.51 14.82
C GLU A 104 -17.09 -8.70 13.80
N ILE A 105 -16.67 -7.48 14.16
CA ILE A 105 -15.79 -6.64 13.33
C ILE A 105 -14.44 -7.32 13.14
N ALA A 106 -13.87 -7.90 14.20
CA ALA A 106 -12.61 -8.64 14.10
C ALA A 106 -12.74 -9.87 13.19
N ALA A 107 -13.87 -10.58 13.22
CA ALA A 107 -14.14 -11.70 12.32
C ALA A 107 -14.28 -11.25 10.86
N ALA A 108 -15.01 -10.15 10.61
CA ALA A 108 -15.13 -9.56 9.28
C ALA A 108 -13.79 -9.10 8.70
N LEU A 109 -12.97 -8.42 9.49
CA LEU A 109 -11.62 -8.02 9.08
C LEU A 109 -10.76 -9.23 8.72
N LYS A 110 -10.79 -10.31 9.50
CA LYS A 110 -10.06 -11.55 9.21
C LYS A 110 -10.53 -12.21 7.91
N PHE A 111 -11.85 -12.20 7.66
CA PHE A 111 -12.44 -12.75 6.44
C PHE A 111 -12.00 -11.95 5.20
N ILE A 112 -12.04 -10.62 5.25
CA ILE A 112 -11.72 -9.76 4.10
C ILE A 112 -10.19 -9.68 3.85
N ASN A 113 -9.37 -9.77 4.91
CA ASN A 113 -7.93 -9.51 4.86
C ASN A 113 -7.14 -10.23 3.74
N PRO A 114 -7.39 -11.52 3.42
CA PRO A 114 -6.64 -12.25 2.39
C PRO A 114 -6.88 -11.73 0.96
N HIS A 115 -7.93 -10.94 0.73
CA HIS A 115 -8.39 -10.56 -0.61
C HIS A 115 -7.75 -9.26 -1.11
N TYR A 116 -6.42 -9.22 -1.11
CA TYR A 116 -5.63 -8.06 -1.57
C TYR A 116 -4.95 -8.27 -2.93
N THR A 117 -5.09 -9.46 -3.51
CA THR A 117 -4.61 -9.80 -4.87
C THR A 117 -5.62 -10.69 -5.56
N LEU A 118 -5.64 -10.62 -6.90
CA LEU A 118 -6.56 -11.39 -7.74
C LEU A 118 -6.35 -12.91 -7.59
N VAL A 119 -7.39 -13.61 -7.15
CA VAL A 119 -7.50 -15.07 -7.26
C VAL A 119 -8.76 -15.39 -8.08
N LYS A 120 -8.60 -15.40 -9.42
CA LYS A 120 -9.71 -15.40 -10.40
C LYS A 120 -10.69 -16.58 -10.30
N SER A 121 -10.33 -17.68 -9.66
CA SER A 121 -11.14 -18.91 -9.64
C SER A 121 -12.12 -19.04 -8.46
N VAL A 122 -12.26 -18.03 -7.59
CA VAL A 122 -12.97 -18.16 -6.30
C VAL A 122 -14.11 -17.15 -6.09
N TYR A 123 -14.22 -16.12 -6.94
CA TYR A 123 -15.11 -14.98 -6.66
C TYR A 123 -16.44 -15.08 -7.40
N THR A 124 -17.42 -15.69 -6.72
CA THR A 124 -18.82 -15.75 -7.15
C THR A 124 -19.59 -14.50 -6.71
N ALA A 125 -20.77 -14.28 -7.28
CA ALA A 125 -21.68 -13.22 -6.83
C ALA A 125 -21.99 -13.31 -5.32
N ALA A 126 -22.36 -14.50 -4.84
CA ALA A 126 -22.65 -14.72 -3.42
C ALA A 126 -21.46 -14.41 -2.50
N PHE A 127 -20.24 -14.69 -2.96
CA PHE A 127 -19.04 -14.35 -2.21
C PHE A 127 -18.78 -12.83 -2.22
N ALA A 128 -19.04 -12.15 -3.33
CA ALA A 128 -18.97 -10.70 -3.41
C ALA A 128 -20.02 -10.01 -2.52
N ASP A 129 -21.24 -10.55 -2.44
CA ASP A 129 -22.28 -10.09 -1.52
C ASP A 129 -21.81 -10.18 -0.07
N GLU A 130 -21.22 -11.32 0.31
CA GLU A 130 -20.70 -11.51 1.67
C GLU A 130 -19.54 -10.54 1.98
N ILE A 131 -18.65 -10.29 1.01
CA ILE A 131 -17.59 -9.28 1.15
C ILE A 131 -18.20 -7.88 1.31
N TYR A 132 -19.18 -7.52 0.49
CA TYR A 132 -19.83 -6.22 0.52
C TYR A 132 -20.49 -5.96 1.87
N GLU A 133 -21.31 -6.89 2.36
CA GLU A 133 -22.02 -6.75 3.64
C GLU A 133 -21.03 -6.63 4.82
N LYS A 134 -19.99 -7.48 4.85
CA LYS A 134 -18.96 -7.40 5.90
C LYS A 134 -18.15 -6.11 5.80
N ALA A 135 -17.81 -5.65 4.60
CA ALA A 135 -17.08 -4.41 4.41
C ALA A 135 -17.92 -3.20 4.85
N LYS A 136 -19.22 -3.22 4.54
CA LYS A 136 -20.17 -2.17 4.95
C LYS A 136 -20.33 -2.12 6.46
N MET A 137 -20.45 -3.28 7.10
CA MET A 137 -20.48 -3.39 8.56
C MET A 137 -19.21 -2.83 9.22
N VAL A 138 -18.02 -3.16 8.71
CA VAL A 138 -16.76 -2.63 9.21
C VAL A 138 -16.68 -1.11 9.03
N ALA A 139 -17.01 -0.60 7.83
CA ALA A 139 -16.96 0.83 7.54
C ALA A 139 -17.94 1.62 8.41
N ALA A 140 -19.18 1.14 8.56
CA ALA A 140 -20.19 1.74 9.42
C ALA A 140 -19.75 1.79 10.89
N TRP A 141 -19.11 0.72 11.39
CA TRP A 141 -18.54 0.71 12.73
C TRP A 141 -17.40 1.72 12.87
N VAL A 142 -16.48 1.80 11.90
CA VAL A 142 -15.42 2.82 11.92
C VAL A 142 -16.01 4.24 11.94
N PHE A 143 -17.04 4.50 11.14
CA PHE A 143 -17.75 5.78 11.12
C PHE A 143 -18.43 6.09 12.44
N SER A 144 -18.81 5.08 13.22
CA SER A 144 -19.35 5.29 14.57
C SER A 144 -18.28 5.66 15.59
N GLN A 145 -16.98 5.49 15.27
CA GLN A 145 -15.86 5.87 16.15
C GLN A 145 -15.37 7.30 15.92
N SER A 146 -15.78 7.97 14.83
CA SER A 146 -15.30 9.30 14.46
C SER A 146 -16.42 10.16 13.86
N GLU A 147 -16.50 11.43 14.25
CA GLU A 147 -17.48 12.35 13.68
C GLU A 147 -17.14 12.79 12.25
N TYR A 148 -15.85 12.83 11.90
CA TYR A 148 -15.33 13.47 10.70
C TYR A 148 -14.94 12.50 9.57
N LEU A 149 -14.68 11.23 9.90
CA LEU A 149 -14.22 10.24 8.93
C LEU A 149 -15.41 9.44 8.38
N LYS A 150 -16.16 10.03 7.44
CA LYS A 150 -17.37 9.41 6.86
C LYS A 150 -17.47 9.64 5.36
N PHE A 151 -18.05 8.68 4.65
CA PHE A 151 -18.48 8.82 3.26
C PHE A 151 -19.72 7.97 3.00
N ASP A 152 -20.37 8.18 1.85
CA ASP A 152 -21.57 7.43 1.46
C ASP A 152 -21.23 5.97 1.15
N LEU A 153 -21.84 5.03 1.88
CA LEU A 153 -21.65 3.59 1.68
C LEU A 153 -22.55 3.03 0.57
N ASP A 154 -23.58 3.78 0.15
CA ASP A 154 -24.54 3.39 -0.87
C ASP A 154 -24.63 4.44 -2.01
N PRO A 155 -23.49 4.79 -2.66
CA PRO A 155 -23.49 5.82 -3.68
C PRO A 155 -24.38 5.41 -4.85
N LYS A 156 -25.31 6.30 -5.24
CA LYS A 156 -26.21 6.08 -6.39
C LYS A 156 -25.47 6.02 -7.70
#